data_AF-A0A935A1K5-F1
#
_entry.id   AF-A0A935A1K5-F1
#
_cell.length_a   1.000
_cell.length_b   1.000
_cell.length_c   1.000
_cell.angle_alpha   90.00
_cell.angle_beta   90.00
_cell.angle_gamma   90.00
#
_symmetry.space_group_name_H-M   'P 1'
#
loop_
_entity.id
_entity.type
_entity.pdbx_description
1 polymer ?
#
loop_
_entity_poly.entity_id
_entity_poly.type
_entity_poly.pdbx_seq_one_letter_code
_entity_poly.pdbx_strand_id
1 'polypeptide(L)'
;MTSNAPTISTGIRPATRYFGSWPSVANASIRSSDALFRWGGEEFAVLASSTGYRGAGRLAETIRGRVAQHSFPGVGRITASLGVA
;
A
#
# COMPACT_ATOMS: atom_id res chain seq x y z
N MET A 1 39.35 -14.75 26.63
CA MET A 1 38.21 -13.94 27.12
C MET A 1 37.89 -12.86 26.09
N THR A 2 36.96 -13.13 25.18
CA THR A 2 36.18 -12.09 24.50
C THR A 2 34.77 -12.68 24.35
N SER A 3 33.85 -12.09 25.10
CA SER A 3 32.45 -12.50 25.20
C SER A 3 31.70 -12.07 23.94
N ASN A 4 31.27 -13.03 23.12
CA ASN A 4 30.25 -12.79 22.10
C ASN A 4 28.88 -12.85 22.77
N ALA A 5 28.44 -11.74 23.33
CA ALA A 5 27.05 -11.59 23.76
C ALA A 5 26.15 -11.42 22.52
N PRO A 6 25.09 -12.21 22.34
CA PRO A 6 24.13 -11.98 21.25
C PRO A 6 23.35 -10.70 21.54
N THR A 7 23.53 -9.68 20.69
CA THR A 7 22.70 -8.48 20.71
C THR A 7 21.28 -8.84 20.29
N ILE A 8 20.39 -9.01 21.27
CA ILE A 8 18.94 -9.10 21.04
C ILE A 8 18.45 -7.69 20.72
N SER A 9 18.31 -7.38 19.44
CA SER A 9 17.68 -6.14 19.00
C SER A 9 16.17 -6.26 19.19
N THR A 10 15.69 -5.94 20.40
CA THR A 10 14.25 -5.70 20.64
C THR A 10 13.90 -4.31 20.11
N GLY A 11 13.97 -4.16 18.79
CA GLY A 11 13.48 -2.97 18.12
C GLY A 11 11.97 -3.03 18.07
N ILE A 12 11.27 -2.33 18.96
CA ILE A 12 9.92 -1.86 18.66
C ILE A 12 10.04 -1.01 17.40
N ARG A 13 9.74 -1.62 16.25
CA ARG A 13 9.78 -0.96 14.95
C ARG A 13 8.55 -0.06 14.86
N PRO A 14 8.68 1.26 14.66
CA PRO A 14 7.53 2.12 14.46
C PRO A 14 6.73 1.60 13.26
N ALA A 15 5.41 1.43 13.44
CA ALA A 15 4.47 0.91 12.42
C ALA A 15 4.56 1.65 11.07
N THR A 16 5.12 2.87 11.09
CA THR A 16 5.26 3.79 9.97
C THR A 16 6.22 3.34 8.87
N ARG A 17 7.14 2.37 9.11
CA ARG A 17 8.17 1.99 8.11
C ARG A 17 7.73 0.93 7.09
N TYR A 18 6.56 0.32 7.25
CA TYR A 18 6.11 -0.76 6.37
C TYR A 18 5.05 -0.35 5.34
N PHE A 19 4.66 0.93 5.30
CA PHE A 19 3.76 1.50 4.28
C PHE A 19 4.32 1.47 2.84
N GLY A 20 5.54 0.97 2.64
CA GLY A 20 6.20 0.93 1.33
C GLY A 20 5.69 -0.14 0.35
N SER A 21 4.94 -1.15 0.80
CA SER A 21 4.61 -2.31 -0.06
C SER A 21 3.20 -2.30 -0.66
N TRP A 22 2.20 -1.70 -0.02
CA TRP A 22 0.85 -1.63 -0.60
C TRP A 22 0.72 -0.84 -1.92
N PRO A 23 1.56 0.16 -2.21
CA PRO A 23 1.56 0.80 -3.53
C PRO A 23 1.86 -0.19 -4.65
N SER A 24 2.64 -1.25 -4.38
CA SER A 24 2.89 -2.31 -5.37
C SER A 24 1.63 -3.12 -5.68
N VAL A 25 0.77 -3.36 -4.68
CA VAL A 25 -0.52 -4.05 -4.84
C VAL A 25 -1.51 -3.18 -5.61
N ALA A 26 -1.53 -1.88 -5.33
CA ALA A 26 -2.31 -0.92 -6.11
C ALA A 26 -1.79 -0.82 -7.55
N ASN A 27 -0.48 -0.77 -7.76
CA ASN A 27 0.13 -0.68 -9.09
C ASN A 27 -0.16 -1.93 -9.96
N ALA A 28 -0.24 -3.12 -9.35
CA ALA A 28 -0.67 -4.34 -10.04
C ALA A 28 -2.17 -4.36 -10.40
N SER A 29 -2.93 -3.36 -9.95
CA SER A 29 -4.37 -3.23 -10.17
C SER A 29 -4.76 -2.15 -11.16
N ILE A 30 -3.83 -1.26 -11.51
CA ILE A 30 -4.05 -0.19 -12.46
C ILE A 30 -3.49 -0.58 -13.84
N ARG A 31 -3.99 0.05 -14.90
CA ARG A 31 -3.50 -0.18 -16.27
C ARG A 31 -2.20 0.59 -16.50
N SER A 32 -1.47 0.26 -17.56
CA SER A 32 -0.29 1.04 -17.98
C SER A 32 -0.61 2.49 -18.36
N SER A 33 -1.86 2.79 -18.69
CA SER A 33 -2.36 4.15 -18.94
C SER A 33 -2.66 4.94 -17.68
N ASP A 34 -2.69 4.28 -16.53
CA ASP A 34 -3.05 4.86 -15.25
C ASP A 34 -1.77 5.15 -14.47
N ALA A 35 -1.81 6.16 -13.61
CA ALA A 35 -0.64 6.55 -12.82
C ALA A 35 -0.96 6.60 -11.33
N LEU A 36 -0.12 5.96 -10.52
CA LEU A 36 -0.18 5.98 -9.06
C LEU A 36 0.84 6.98 -8.51
N PHE A 37 0.37 7.98 -7.77
CA PHE A 37 1.18 9.01 -7.15
C PHE A 37 1.10 8.89 -5.63
N ARG A 38 2.20 9.19 -4.93
CA ARG A 38 2.19 9.38 -3.48
C ARG A 38 2.09 10.88 -3.20
N TRP A 39 1.00 11.30 -2.58
CA TRP A 39 0.73 12.72 -2.30
C TRP A 39 1.48 13.22 -1.06
N GLY A 40 1.62 12.37 -0.03
CA GLY A 40 2.37 12.67 1.19
C GLY A 40 2.11 11.62 2.26
N GLY A 41 3.06 11.40 3.19
CA GLY A 41 2.89 10.45 4.29
C GLY A 41 2.36 9.08 3.84
N GLU A 42 1.08 8.82 4.08
CA GLU A 42 0.36 7.58 3.78
C GLU A 42 -0.70 7.74 2.66
N GLU A 43 -0.78 8.91 2.02
CA GLU A 43 -1.77 9.23 0.99
C GLU A 43 -1.26 8.98 -0.43
N PHE A 44 -2.12 8.37 -1.24
CA PHE A 44 -1.84 8.03 -2.64
C PHE A 44 -3.03 8.39 -3.53
N ALA A 45 -2.74 8.80 -4.76
CA ALA A 45 -3.73 9.16 -5.78
C ALA A 45 -3.54 8.27 -7.02
N VAL A 46 -4.64 7.84 -7.64
CA VAL A 46 -4.64 7.12 -8.91
C VAL A 46 -5.29 8.00 -9.96
N LEU A 47 -4.55 8.33 -11.02
CA LEU A 47 -5.10 8.93 -12.23
C LEU A 47 -5.48 7.80 -13.19
N ALA A 48 -6.78 7.53 -13.31
CA ALA A 48 -7.32 6.52 -14.23
C ALA A 48 -7.65 7.16 -15.58
N SER A 49 -6.80 6.94 -16.58
CA SER A 49 -6.96 7.56 -17.89
C SER A 49 -8.07 6.85 -18.69
N SER A 50 -8.81 7.59 -19.51
CA SER A 50 -9.91 7.05 -20.35
C SER A 50 -10.98 6.27 -19.57
N THR A 51 -11.13 6.56 -18.28
CA THR A 51 -12.02 5.86 -17.36
C THR A 51 -13.04 6.83 -16.78
N GLY A 52 -14.32 6.69 -17.15
CA GLY A 52 -15.39 7.48 -16.55
C GLY A 52 -15.66 7.09 -15.09
N TYR A 53 -16.44 7.91 -14.38
CA TYR A 53 -16.74 7.77 -12.94
C TYR A 53 -17.08 6.33 -12.48
N ARG A 54 -17.93 5.62 -13.24
CA ARG A 54 -18.29 4.21 -12.93
C ARG A 54 -17.11 3.26 -13.02
N GLY A 55 -16.23 3.46 -13.98
CA GLY A 55 -15.00 2.67 -14.14
C GLY A 55 -14.00 2.96 -13.04
N ALA A 56 -13.85 4.23 -12.65
CA ALA A 56 -12.98 4.65 -11.57
C ALA A 56 -13.47 4.09 -10.22
N GLY A 57 -14.78 4.07 -9.97
CA GLY A 57 -15.39 3.39 -8.83
C GLY A 57 -15.08 1.89 -8.77
N ARG A 58 -15.16 1.19 -9.91
CA ARG A 58 -14.80 -0.23 -9.98
C ARG A 58 -13.32 -0.47 -9.73
N LEU A 59 -12.45 0.39 -10.25
CA LEU A 59 -11.02 0.33 -10.02
C LEU A 59 -10.70 0.55 -8.54
N ALA A 60 -11.30 1.57 -7.92
CA ALA A 60 -11.16 1.85 -6.50
C ALA A 60 -11.55 0.64 -5.65
N GLU A 61 -12.71 0.02 -5.90
CA GLU A 61 -13.15 -1.16 -5.15
C GLU A 61 -12.23 -2.37 -5.35
N THR A 62 -11.70 -2.53 -6.57
CA THR A 62 -10.73 -3.59 -6.87
C THR A 62 -9.44 -3.41 -6.06
N ILE A 63 -8.90 -2.19 -6.02
CA ILE A 63 -7.71 -1.88 -5.22
C ILE A 63 -8.01 -2.10 -3.73
N ARG A 64 -9.15 -1.60 -3.24
CA ARG A 64 -9.59 -1.77 -1.85
C ARG A 64 -9.62 -3.24 -1.44
N GLY A 65 -10.24 -4.09 -2.24
CA GLY A 65 -10.36 -5.52 -2.00
C GLY A 65 -9.01 -6.22 -2.00
N ARG A 66 -8.13 -5.90 -2.96
CA ARG A 66 -6.78 -6.49 -3.04
C ARG A 66 -5.90 -6.10 -1.87
N VAL A 67 -5.92 -4.83 -1.46
CA VAL A 67 -5.20 -4.37 -0.26
C VAL A 67 -5.70 -5.10 0.98
N ALA A 68 -7.02 -5.21 1.16
CA ALA A 68 -7.61 -5.89 2.32
C ALA A 68 -7.31 -7.40 2.38
N GLN A 69 -7.10 -8.05 1.23
CA GLN A 69 -6.76 -9.47 1.13
C GLN A 69 -5.26 -9.75 1.22
N HIS A 70 -4.42 -8.76 0.93
CA HIS A 70 -2.98 -8.93 0.94
C HIS A 70 -2.43 -8.94 2.37
N SER A 71 -1.55 -9.90 2.66
CA SER A 71 -0.81 -9.95 3.92
C SER A 71 0.55 -9.27 3.72
N PHE A 72 0.72 -8.08 4.29
CA PHE A 72 1.94 -7.31 4.18
C PHE A 72 2.97 -7.80 5.22
N PRO A 73 4.17 -8.23 4.79
CA PRO A 73 5.22 -8.66 5.72
C PRO A 73 5.54 -7.55 6.75
N GLY A 74 5.46 -7.90 8.03
CA GLY A 74 5.76 -6.97 9.15
C GLY A 74 4.60 -6.09 9.64
N VAL A 75 3.46 -6.06 8.93
CA VAL A 75 2.26 -5.29 9.33
C VAL A 75 1.01 -6.18 9.44
N GLY A 76 0.97 -7.28 8.69
CA GLY A 76 -0.21 -8.12 8.56
C GLY A 76 -1.18 -7.53 7.53
N ARG A 77 -2.48 -7.57 7.82
CA ARG A 77 -3.52 -7.07 6.90
C ARG A 77 -3.84 -5.62 7.22
N ILE A 78 -3.93 -4.81 6.18
CA ILE A 78 -4.34 -3.40 6.28
C ILE A 78 -5.56 -3.17 5.40
N THR A 79 -6.28 -2.08 5.65
CA THR A 79 -7.38 -1.61 4.81
C THR A 79 -7.08 -0.21 4.29
N ALA A 80 -7.55 0.09 3.09
CA ALA A 80 -7.48 1.44 2.52
C ALA A 80 -8.88 1.98 2.25
N SER A 81 -9.04 3.29 2.39
CA SER A 81 -10.23 4.02 1.97
C SER A 81 -9.91 4.75 0.66
N LEU A 82 -10.81 4.69 -0.32
CA LEU A 82 -10.59 5.25 -1.65
C LEU A 82 -11.80 6.09 -2.07
N GLY A 83 -11.56 7.37 -2.36
CA GLY A 83 -12.54 8.29 -2.93
C GLY A 83 -12.39 8.37 -4.44
N VAL A 84 -13.50 8.61 -5.16
CA VAL A 84 -13.52 8.83 -6.61
C VAL A 84 -14.18 10.18 -6.86
N ALA A 85 -13.52 11.00 -7.69
CA ALA A 85 -13.94 12.34 -8.07
C ALA A 85 -13.92 12.49 -9.60
#